data_AF-X0RFD7-F1
#
_entry.id   AF-X0RFD7-F1
#
_cell.length_a   1.000
_cell.length_b   1.000
_cell.length_c   1.000
_cell.angle_alpha   90.00
_cell.angle_beta   90.00
_cell.angle_gamma   90.00
#
_symmetry.space_group_name_H-M   'P 1'
#
loop_
_entity.id
_entity.type
_entity.pdbx_description
1 polymer ?
#
loop_
_entity_poly.entity_id
_entity_poly.type
_entity_poly.pdbx_seq_one_letter_code
_entity_poly.pdbx_strand_id
1 'polypeptide(L)'
;EKYICVTSRDKAGLELLGIDIGMEKNDEFFKQFLKFNKAIKPVLEQYIKIVGRKTDLPVNLEVDQFLSFVYETYKGVDEEDTDIVLPEKKKENNEINYWWLNCNPKIWNIMDSKIGDRKTYTSVNEKGNKRRVYKYFKEVKEDDIVIGYISTPVKEIVSISKITKGLHDTSKEKRVIEFEKIEELKFHISFIELKSNPLLKNSEPIINNQGSLFKVTEEEYETIREIIDEKNPPPIIEKIEKYNKKDALKEIFFNEKEFDEITNLLEYKKNIILQGPPGVGKTFIAKRIAYTILGEKDDKKIEMIQFHQSYSYEDFIQGYRPSATGNFEIKNGVFYDFCKSASYDLENKYFFIVDEINRGNLSKIFGETMMLIESDKRGQDFSVPLIYSETKADKFFIPENVYFIGTMNTADRSIAIV
;
A
#
# COMPACT_ATOMS: atom_id res chain seq x y z
N GLU A 1 2.33 15.37 -3.57
CA GLU A 1 1.07 16.04 -3.13
C GLU A 1 0.65 15.71 -1.69
N LYS A 2 1.48 15.06 -0.87
CA LYS A 2 1.13 14.65 0.51
C LYS A 2 1.31 15.76 1.57
N TYR A 3 1.94 16.86 1.20
CA TYR A 3 2.35 17.92 2.13
C TYR A 3 1.98 19.30 1.57
N ILE A 4 1.75 20.25 2.49
CA ILE A 4 1.58 21.68 2.17
C ILE A 4 2.95 22.34 2.29
N CYS A 5 3.34 23.08 1.25
CA CYS A 5 4.58 23.85 1.26
C CYS A 5 4.44 24.95 2.31
N VAL A 6 5.42 25.04 3.20
CA VAL A 6 5.35 26.02 4.29
C VAL A 6 5.70 27.41 3.78
N THR A 7 4.69 28.28 3.66
CA THR A 7 4.91 29.71 3.44
C THR A 7 4.64 30.51 4.73
N SER A 8 5.23 31.70 4.83
CA SER A 8 4.97 32.61 5.97
C SER A 8 3.49 33.00 6.09
N ARG A 9 2.76 32.96 4.97
CA ARG A 9 1.32 33.22 4.91
C ARG A 9 0.53 32.11 5.58
N ASP A 10 0.82 30.86 5.25
CA ASP A 10 0.05 29.72 5.75
C ASP A 10 0.32 29.50 7.24
N LYS A 11 1.52 29.86 7.72
CA LYS A 11 1.84 29.94 9.15
C LYS A 11 0.92 30.93 9.87
N ALA A 12 0.82 32.16 9.38
CA ALA A 12 -0.04 33.17 9.97
C ALA A 12 -1.53 32.81 9.87
N GLY A 13 -1.95 32.13 8.79
CA GLY A 13 -3.32 31.61 8.65
C GLY A 13 -3.67 30.56 9.73
N LEU A 14 -2.73 29.68 10.09
CA LEU A 14 -2.94 28.71 11.19
C LEU A 14 -2.97 29.38 12.56
N GLU A 15 -2.10 30.37 12.79
CA GLU A 15 -2.08 31.15 14.04
C GLU A 15 -3.41 31.91 14.25
N LEU A 16 -3.98 32.49 13.18
CA LEU A 16 -5.30 33.13 13.20
C LEU A 16 -6.45 32.15 13.50
N LEU A 17 -6.26 30.86 13.24
CA LEU A 17 -7.19 29.79 13.62
C LEU A 17 -6.96 29.29 15.06
N GLY A 18 -6.04 29.89 15.80
CA GLY A 18 -5.68 29.51 17.17
C GLY A 18 -4.88 28.21 17.28
N ILE A 19 -4.20 27.81 16.19
CA ILE A 19 -3.42 26.56 16.13
C ILE A 19 -1.94 26.88 16.34
N ASP A 20 -1.42 26.45 17.48
CA ASP A 20 0.02 26.54 17.77
C ASP A 20 0.80 25.53 16.93
N ILE A 21 1.74 26.04 16.12
CA ILE A 21 2.60 25.24 15.26
C ILE A 21 3.82 24.70 16.04
N GLY A 22 4.11 25.24 17.23
CA GLY A 22 5.21 24.80 18.08
C GLY A 22 6.60 25.05 17.48
N MET A 23 6.74 26.03 16.58
CA MET A 23 8.02 26.38 15.95
C MET A 23 8.94 27.15 16.90
N GLU A 24 10.21 26.78 16.92
CA GLU A 24 11.25 27.48 17.66
C GLU A 24 12.11 28.33 16.71
N LYS A 25 12.65 29.45 17.23
CA LYS A 25 13.41 30.44 16.44
C LYS A 25 14.66 29.86 15.75
N ASN A 26 15.15 28.72 16.21
CA ASN A 26 16.35 28.03 15.70
C ASN A 26 16.02 26.70 14.98
N ASP A 27 14.76 26.38 14.71
CA ASP A 27 14.41 25.17 13.96
C ASP A 27 14.96 25.25 12.53
N GLU A 28 15.66 24.19 12.09
CA GLU A 28 16.04 24.04 10.69
C GLU A 28 14.80 23.96 9.79
N PHE A 29 14.93 24.39 8.54
CA PHE A 29 13.81 24.45 7.57
C PHE A 29 13.00 23.14 7.52
N PHE A 30 13.69 21.99 7.57
CA PHE A 30 13.05 20.68 7.58
C PHE A 30 12.21 20.44 8.86
N LYS A 31 12.69 20.83 10.04
CA LYS A 31 11.92 20.76 11.30
C LYS A 31 10.71 21.69 11.27
N GLN A 32 10.86 22.89 10.72
CA GLN A 32 9.74 23.81 10.52
C GLN A 32 8.69 23.21 9.58
N PHE A 33 9.12 22.56 8.51
CA PHE A 33 8.25 21.89 7.55
C PHE A 33 7.42 20.76 8.20
N LEU A 34 8.05 19.95 9.04
CA LEU A 34 7.40 18.86 9.76
C LEU A 34 6.42 19.35 10.83
N LYS A 35 6.84 20.32 11.66
CA LYS A 35 5.98 20.92 12.69
C LYS A 35 4.72 21.54 12.08
N PHE A 36 4.86 22.22 10.95
CA PHE A 36 3.74 22.76 10.18
C PHE A 36 2.79 21.66 9.67
N ASN A 37 3.32 20.63 9.01
CA ASN A 37 2.49 19.56 8.46
C ASN A 37 1.85 18.67 9.56
N LYS A 38 2.41 18.61 10.77
CA LYS A 38 1.76 18.03 11.96
C LYS A 38 0.59 18.91 12.42
N ALA A 39 0.81 20.21 12.56
CA ALA A 39 -0.22 21.16 13.02
C ALA A 39 -1.41 21.27 12.05
N ILE A 40 -1.19 21.10 10.75
CA ILE A 40 -2.23 21.24 9.72
C ILE A 40 -3.09 19.97 9.53
N LYS A 41 -2.63 18.81 9.98
CA LYS A 41 -3.31 17.52 9.79
C LYS A 41 -4.73 17.50 10.38
N PRO A 42 -4.98 17.99 11.61
CA PRO A 42 -6.34 18.10 12.15
C PRO A 42 -7.22 19.10 11.38
N VAL A 43 -6.61 20.14 10.78
CA VAL A 43 -7.32 21.14 9.96
C VAL A 43 -7.81 20.53 8.67
N LEU A 44 -6.97 19.73 8.01
CA LEU A 44 -7.34 18.98 6.80
C LEU A 44 -8.57 18.08 7.05
N GLU A 45 -8.56 17.34 8.16
CA GLU A 45 -9.68 16.46 8.51
C GLU A 45 -10.98 17.22 8.81
N GLN A 46 -10.89 18.34 9.54
CA GLN A 46 -12.06 19.17 9.84
C GLN A 46 -12.57 19.94 8.62
N TYR A 47 -11.67 20.43 7.77
CA TYR A 47 -12.03 21.11 6.53
C TYR A 47 -12.87 20.19 5.63
N ILE A 48 -12.44 18.95 5.42
CA ILE A 48 -13.23 17.95 4.67
C ILE A 48 -14.59 17.73 5.33
N LYS A 49 -14.66 17.63 6.66
CA LYS A 49 -15.90 17.36 7.39
C LYS A 49 -16.92 18.51 7.30
N ILE A 50 -16.45 19.75 7.37
CA ILE A 50 -17.30 20.94 7.46
C ILE A 50 -17.60 21.52 6.07
N VAL A 51 -16.56 21.72 5.27
CA VAL A 51 -16.62 22.39 3.97
C VAL A 51 -16.96 21.37 2.87
N GLY A 52 -16.47 20.13 3.02
CA GLY A 52 -16.45 19.14 1.94
C GLY A 52 -15.46 19.53 0.85
N ARG A 53 -15.07 18.57 0.01
CA ARG A 53 -14.26 18.89 -1.18
C ARG A 53 -15.04 19.82 -2.10
N LYS A 54 -14.44 20.94 -2.48
CA LYS A 54 -15.09 21.95 -3.33
C LYS A 54 -14.66 21.88 -4.78
N THR A 55 -13.48 21.34 -5.04
CA THR A 55 -12.84 21.27 -6.35
C THR A 55 -12.24 19.88 -6.58
N ASP A 56 -11.74 19.66 -7.79
CA ASP A 56 -10.97 18.45 -8.13
C ASP A 56 -9.48 18.57 -7.72
N LEU A 57 -9.10 19.63 -7.00
CA LEU A 57 -7.74 19.80 -6.49
C LEU A 57 -7.46 18.84 -5.32
N PRO A 58 -6.20 18.43 -5.13
CA PRO A 58 -5.76 17.77 -3.91
C PRO A 58 -6.17 18.58 -2.66
N VAL A 59 -6.67 17.91 -1.60
CA VAL A 59 -7.22 18.59 -0.41
C VAL A 59 -6.18 19.48 0.28
N ASN A 60 -4.91 19.09 0.22
CA ASN A 60 -3.80 19.92 0.68
C ASN A 60 -3.73 21.27 -0.06
N LEU A 61 -4.06 21.31 -1.35
CA LEU A 61 -4.13 22.56 -2.12
C LEU A 61 -5.42 23.35 -1.84
N GLU A 62 -6.54 22.68 -1.56
CA GLU A 62 -7.76 23.38 -1.11
C GLU A 62 -7.57 24.02 0.27
N VAL A 63 -6.87 23.33 1.18
CA VAL A 63 -6.55 23.85 2.51
C VAL A 63 -5.49 24.93 2.45
N ASP A 64 -4.50 24.83 1.55
CA ASP A 64 -3.56 25.92 1.26
C ASP A 64 -4.29 27.20 0.81
N GLN A 65 -5.24 27.07 -0.12
CA GLN A 65 -6.08 28.19 -0.56
C GLN A 65 -6.99 28.71 0.56
N PHE A 66 -7.52 27.83 1.41
CA PHE A 66 -8.31 28.22 2.58
C PHE A 66 -7.48 29.01 3.60
N LEU A 67 -6.26 28.57 3.91
CA LEU A 67 -5.36 29.32 4.79
C LEU A 67 -4.96 30.66 4.19
N SER A 68 -4.80 30.70 2.87
CA SER A 68 -4.59 31.95 2.13
C SER A 68 -5.78 32.89 2.29
N PHE A 69 -7.00 32.39 2.16
CA PHE A 69 -8.24 33.14 2.36
C PHE A 69 -8.37 33.64 3.81
N VAL A 70 -8.11 32.78 4.81
CA VAL A 70 -8.14 33.16 6.23
C VAL A 70 -7.13 34.28 6.47
N TYR A 71 -5.91 34.12 5.99
CA TYR A 71 -4.90 35.16 6.11
C TYR A 71 -5.33 36.46 5.43
N GLU A 72 -5.80 36.43 4.18
CA GLU A 72 -6.20 37.64 3.45
C GLU A 72 -7.44 38.32 4.04
N THR A 73 -8.35 37.55 4.64
CA THR A 73 -9.60 38.06 5.24
C THR A 73 -9.35 38.70 6.60
N TYR A 74 -8.43 38.15 7.38
CA TYR A 74 -8.20 38.57 8.78
C TYR A 74 -6.87 39.32 8.99
N LYS A 75 -6.03 39.45 7.95
CA LYS A 75 -4.83 40.30 7.99
C LYS A 75 -5.26 41.78 7.97
N GLY A 76 -5.30 42.37 9.17
CA GLY A 76 -5.66 43.77 9.39
C GLY A 76 -6.80 43.98 10.38
N VAL A 77 -7.30 42.91 11.02
CA VAL A 77 -8.16 43.05 12.21
C VAL A 77 -7.23 43.22 13.41
N ASP A 78 -7.08 44.46 13.86
CA ASP A 78 -6.39 44.77 15.12
C ASP A 78 -7.06 44.02 16.29
N GLU A 79 -6.26 43.60 17.27
CA GLU A 79 -6.61 42.73 18.43
C GLU A 79 -7.74 43.23 19.35
N GLU A 80 -8.53 44.24 18.99
CA GLU A 80 -9.49 44.89 19.91
C GLU A 80 -10.97 44.60 19.66
N ASP A 81 -11.39 43.89 18.61
CA ASP A 81 -12.82 43.59 18.42
C ASP A 81 -13.05 42.18 17.87
N THR A 82 -13.10 41.19 18.77
CA THR A 82 -13.99 40.01 18.63
C THR A 82 -14.08 39.29 19.97
N ASP A 83 -15.12 39.60 20.74
CA ASP A 83 -15.65 38.71 21.79
C ASP A 83 -16.21 37.44 21.14
N ILE A 84 -15.34 36.56 20.64
CA ILE A 84 -15.69 35.18 20.33
C ILE A 84 -15.33 34.37 21.57
N VAL A 85 -16.31 34.18 22.45
CA VAL A 85 -16.23 33.20 23.54
C VAL A 85 -16.22 31.81 22.90
N LEU A 86 -15.02 31.30 22.65
CA LEU A 86 -14.80 29.89 22.32
C LEU A 86 -15.27 29.04 23.51
N PRO A 87 -16.06 27.97 23.29
CA PRO A 87 -16.44 27.09 24.37
C PRO A 87 -15.16 26.44 24.93
N GLU A 88 -14.91 26.63 26.22
CA GLU A 88 -13.84 25.93 26.94
C GLU A 88 -14.08 24.42 26.79
N LYS A 89 -13.36 23.80 25.86
CA LYS A 89 -13.13 22.36 25.92
C LYS A 89 -12.30 22.12 27.16
N LYS A 90 -12.90 21.47 28.17
CA LYS A 90 -12.15 20.76 29.20
C LYS A 90 -11.08 19.92 28.51
N LYS A 91 -9.81 20.34 28.61
CA LYS A 91 -8.65 19.50 28.30
C LYS A 91 -8.60 18.42 29.38
N GLU A 92 -9.29 17.31 29.16
CA GLU A 92 -8.82 16.05 29.74
C GLU A 92 -7.58 15.64 28.95
N ASN A 93 -6.40 15.97 29.47
CA ASN A 93 -5.13 15.42 29.01
C ASN A 93 -5.14 13.91 29.30
N ASN A 94 -5.72 13.11 28.41
CA ASN A 94 -5.40 11.68 28.36
C ASN A 94 -4.12 11.53 27.54
N GLU A 95 -2.98 11.52 28.22
CA GLU A 95 -1.67 11.23 27.67
C GLU A 95 -1.64 9.77 27.18
N ILE A 96 -1.72 9.57 25.86
CA ILE A 96 -1.72 8.27 25.19
C ILE A 96 -0.32 7.65 25.28
N ASN A 97 -0.21 6.38 25.70
CA ASN A 97 1.04 5.64 25.67
C ASN A 97 1.13 4.76 24.43
N TYR A 98 2.37 4.51 23.99
CA TYR A 98 2.69 3.64 22.87
C TYR A 98 3.41 2.39 23.37
N TRP A 99 2.96 1.24 22.90
CA TRP A 99 3.46 -0.06 23.34
C TRP A 99 3.88 -0.92 22.17
N TRP A 100 4.87 -1.78 22.40
CA TRP A 100 5.30 -2.82 21.48
C TRP A 100 4.99 -4.19 22.09
N LEU A 101 4.14 -4.99 21.44
CA LEU A 101 3.73 -6.30 21.91
C LEU A 101 4.37 -7.42 21.08
N ASN A 102 5.20 -8.22 21.75
CA ASN A 102 5.77 -9.44 21.17
C ASN A 102 4.77 -10.60 21.23
N CYS A 103 4.19 -10.92 20.08
CA CYS A 103 3.35 -12.07 19.85
C CYS A 103 4.23 -13.28 19.48
N ASN A 104 4.07 -14.39 20.19
CA ASN A 104 4.76 -15.64 19.86
C ASN A 104 3.77 -16.56 19.15
N PRO A 105 3.96 -16.86 17.85
CA PRO A 105 3.05 -17.70 17.07
C PRO A 105 2.73 -19.06 17.70
N LYS A 106 3.65 -19.61 18.50
CA LYS A 106 3.45 -20.90 19.18
C LYS A 106 2.45 -20.84 20.33
N ILE A 107 2.21 -19.64 20.88
CA ILE A 107 1.31 -19.41 22.01
C ILE A 107 0.02 -18.77 21.48
N TRP A 108 0.16 -17.75 20.63
CA TRP A 108 -0.95 -17.01 20.06
C TRP A 108 -0.47 -16.19 18.85
N ASN A 109 -1.21 -16.25 17.74
CA ASN A 109 -0.93 -15.50 16.52
C ASN A 109 -1.93 -14.36 16.32
N ILE A 110 -1.42 -13.13 16.27
CA ILE A 110 -2.24 -11.92 16.07
C ILE A 110 -2.78 -11.82 14.63
N MET A 111 -2.26 -12.59 13.68
CA MET A 111 -2.78 -12.64 12.30
C MET A 111 -4.13 -13.34 12.21
N ASP A 112 -4.48 -14.21 13.16
CA ASP A 112 -5.73 -14.97 13.11
C ASP A 112 -6.97 -14.12 13.46
N SER A 113 -6.77 -12.85 13.82
CA SER A 113 -7.84 -11.90 14.17
C SER A 113 -8.08 -10.88 13.06
N LYS A 114 -9.35 -10.57 12.80
CA LYS A 114 -9.75 -9.53 11.84
C LYS A 114 -9.66 -8.14 12.48
N ILE A 115 -9.65 -7.10 11.65
CA ILE A 115 -9.83 -5.72 12.10
C ILE A 115 -11.16 -5.61 12.85
N GLY A 116 -11.16 -4.97 14.02
CA GLY A 116 -12.29 -4.87 14.95
C GLY A 116 -12.43 -6.03 15.94
N ASP A 117 -11.66 -7.12 15.79
CA ASP A 117 -11.67 -8.19 16.78
C ASP A 117 -10.97 -7.75 18.06
N ARG A 118 -11.59 -8.08 19.20
CA ARG A 118 -11.00 -7.89 20.53
C ARG A 118 -10.28 -9.14 20.99
N LYS A 119 -9.08 -8.95 21.54
CA LYS A 119 -8.21 -10.02 22.04
C LYS A 119 -7.66 -9.66 23.41
N THR A 120 -7.42 -10.69 24.21
CA THR A 120 -6.74 -10.57 25.50
C THR A 120 -5.31 -11.08 25.40
N TYR A 121 -4.39 -10.45 26.12
CA TYR A 121 -3.03 -10.94 26.28
C TYR A 121 -2.66 -11.05 27.76
N THR A 122 -2.22 -12.24 28.16
CA THR A 122 -1.91 -12.55 29.55
C THR A 122 -0.54 -12.04 29.99
N SER A 123 -0.49 -11.43 31.18
CA SER A 123 0.75 -10.95 31.82
C SER A 123 1.50 -12.05 32.58
N VAL A 124 1.01 -13.30 32.57
CA VAL A 124 1.65 -14.48 33.17
C VAL A 124 2.08 -15.49 32.11
N ASN A 125 3.12 -16.28 32.40
CA ASN A 125 3.52 -17.41 31.56
C ASN A 125 2.66 -18.65 31.86
N GLU A 126 2.83 -19.72 31.07
CA GLU A 126 2.09 -20.98 31.23
C GLU A 126 2.24 -21.63 32.62
N LYS A 127 3.27 -21.25 33.40
CA LYS A 127 3.52 -21.72 34.77
C LYS A 127 2.94 -20.79 35.84
N GLY A 128 2.16 -19.77 35.46
CA GLY A 128 1.54 -18.79 36.38
C GLY A 128 2.49 -17.71 36.92
N ASN A 129 3.75 -17.69 36.48
CA ASN A 129 4.72 -16.67 36.88
C ASN A 129 4.53 -15.41 36.04
N LYS A 130 4.76 -14.23 36.65
CA LYS A 130 4.72 -12.94 35.94
C LYS A 130 5.74 -12.94 34.78
N ARG A 131 5.32 -12.44 33.61
CA ARG A 131 6.20 -12.25 32.45
C ARG A 131 7.25 -11.16 32.74
N ARG A 132 8.39 -11.22 32.03
CA ARG A 132 9.45 -10.20 32.12
C ARG A 132 8.88 -8.82 31.76
N VAL A 133 9.33 -7.80 32.48
CA VAL A 133 8.87 -6.40 32.38
C VAL A 133 7.38 -6.21 32.72
N TYR A 134 6.89 -6.95 33.71
CA TYR A 134 5.52 -6.87 34.25
C TYR A 134 5.07 -5.44 34.63
N LYS A 135 5.99 -4.52 34.91
CA LYS A 135 5.69 -3.12 35.22
C LYS A 135 4.85 -2.45 34.12
N TYR A 136 5.14 -2.72 32.85
CA TYR A 136 4.46 -2.09 31.72
C TYR A 136 2.99 -2.50 31.61
N PHE A 137 2.66 -3.75 31.92
CA PHE A 137 1.26 -4.19 31.98
C PHE A 137 0.41 -3.39 32.97
N LYS A 138 1.00 -2.85 34.04
CA LYS A 138 0.28 -1.99 35.00
C LYS A 138 0.10 -0.56 34.52
N GLU A 139 0.94 -0.12 33.59
CA GLU A 139 0.93 1.23 33.04
C GLU A 139 -0.02 1.37 31.84
N VAL A 140 -0.42 0.24 31.22
CA VAL A 140 -1.36 0.20 30.10
C VAL A 140 -2.73 0.75 30.51
N LYS A 141 -3.22 1.73 29.75
CA LYS A 141 -4.52 2.39 29.91
C LYS A 141 -5.37 2.22 28.66
N GLU A 142 -6.67 2.44 28.81
CA GLU A 142 -7.59 2.54 27.68
C GLU A 142 -7.14 3.64 26.71
N ASP A 143 -7.36 3.42 25.42
CA ASP A 143 -6.93 4.27 24.31
C ASP A 143 -5.43 4.27 23.96
N ASP A 144 -4.57 3.63 24.74
CA ASP A 144 -3.17 3.43 24.39
C ASP A 144 -3.04 2.65 23.06
N ILE A 145 -1.94 2.91 22.32
CA ILE A 145 -1.66 2.27 21.03
C ILE A 145 -0.66 1.13 21.21
N VAL A 146 -0.88 0.03 20.50
CA VAL A 146 -0.04 -1.17 20.54
C VAL A 146 0.40 -1.58 19.14
N ILE A 147 1.71 -1.66 18.93
CA ILE A 147 2.34 -2.24 17.77
C ILE A 147 2.37 -3.77 17.93
N GLY A 148 1.72 -4.49 17.03
CA GLY A 148 1.70 -5.95 17.00
C GLY A 148 2.91 -6.51 16.26
N TYR A 149 3.90 -6.99 17.01
CA TYR A 149 5.10 -7.62 16.47
C TYR A 149 5.06 -9.13 16.65
N ILE A 150 5.23 -9.88 15.56
CA ILE A 150 5.41 -11.32 15.62
C ILE A 150 6.88 -11.64 15.82
N SER A 151 7.18 -12.34 16.92
CA SER A 151 8.53 -12.81 17.25
C SER A 151 8.96 -14.02 16.39
N THR A 152 10.00 -14.75 16.81
CA THR A 152 10.56 -15.88 16.06
C THR A 152 9.49 -16.94 15.70
N PRO A 153 9.46 -17.43 14.45
CA PRO A 153 10.43 -17.21 13.37
C PRO A 153 10.19 -16.00 12.47
N VAL A 154 9.04 -15.32 12.58
CA VAL A 154 8.61 -14.28 11.64
C VAL A 154 9.43 -13.00 11.78
N LYS A 155 9.51 -12.44 13.00
CA LYS A 155 10.26 -11.22 13.33
C LYS A 155 9.81 -9.97 12.53
N GLU A 156 8.50 -9.72 12.48
CA GLU A 156 7.92 -8.60 11.73
C GLU A 156 6.82 -7.87 12.51
N ILE A 157 6.63 -6.57 12.24
CA ILE A 157 5.42 -5.83 12.62
C ILE A 157 4.34 -6.13 11.58
N VAL A 158 3.14 -6.46 12.06
CA VAL A 158 2.04 -6.92 11.22
C VAL A 158 0.73 -6.17 11.44
N SER A 159 0.59 -5.43 12.54
CA SER A 159 -0.66 -4.74 12.86
C SER A 159 -0.46 -3.60 13.85
N ILE A 160 -1.43 -2.69 13.88
CA ILE A 160 -1.63 -1.71 14.95
C ILE A 160 -2.94 -2.04 15.66
N SER A 161 -2.92 -1.98 16.98
CA SER A 161 -4.06 -2.24 17.85
C SER A 161 -4.24 -1.10 18.84
N LYS A 162 -5.45 -0.98 19.39
CA LYS A 162 -5.82 0.00 20.41
C LYS A 162 -6.24 -0.72 21.68
N ILE A 163 -5.72 -0.31 22.84
CA ILE A 163 -6.13 -0.86 24.12
C ILE A 163 -7.59 -0.48 24.40
N THR A 164 -8.40 -1.48 24.68
CA THR A 164 -9.79 -1.30 25.11
C THR A 164 -9.94 -1.44 26.62
N LYS A 165 -9.07 -2.24 27.27
CA LYS A 165 -8.97 -2.30 28.73
C LYS A 165 -7.55 -2.56 29.19
N GLY A 166 -7.12 -1.80 30.20
CA GLY A 166 -5.89 -2.06 30.95
C GLY A 166 -5.94 -3.37 31.74
N LEU A 167 -4.99 -3.57 32.65
CA LEU A 167 -4.85 -4.85 33.36
C LEU A 167 -6.10 -5.21 34.18
N HIS A 168 -6.76 -6.32 33.83
CA HIS A 168 -7.96 -6.81 34.51
C HIS A 168 -8.02 -8.34 34.54
N ASP A 169 -8.99 -8.88 35.27
CA ASP A 169 -9.30 -10.31 35.31
C ASP A 169 -10.56 -10.57 34.46
N THR A 170 -10.55 -11.63 33.65
CA THR A 170 -11.71 -12.15 32.92
C THR A 170 -12.24 -13.40 33.60
N SER A 171 -13.40 -13.91 33.14
CA SER A 171 -13.96 -15.17 33.62
C SER A 171 -13.07 -16.39 33.34
N LYS A 172 -12.13 -16.29 32.38
CA LYS A 172 -11.25 -17.39 31.95
C LYS A 172 -9.77 -17.18 32.32
N GLU A 173 -9.31 -15.94 32.33
CA GLU A 173 -7.89 -15.59 32.51
C GLU A 173 -7.72 -14.44 33.50
N LYS A 174 -6.72 -14.53 34.38
CA LYS A 174 -6.39 -13.46 35.32
C LYS A 174 -5.23 -12.61 34.79
N ARG A 175 -5.28 -11.31 35.06
CA ARG A 175 -4.24 -10.31 34.75
C ARG A 175 -3.93 -10.23 33.26
N VAL A 176 -4.94 -9.91 32.47
CA VAL A 176 -4.84 -9.70 31.02
C VAL A 176 -5.03 -8.22 30.67
N ILE A 177 -4.50 -7.82 29.53
CA ILE A 177 -4.89 -6.59 28.83
C ILE A 177 -5.81 -6.95 27.66
N GLU A 178 -6.77 -6.09 27.33
CA GLU A 178 -7.66 -6.26 26.17
C GLU A 178 -7.38 -5.17 25.15
N PHE A 179 -7.29 -5.56 23.88
CA PHE A 179 -7.08 -4.64 22.76
C PHE A 179 -7.87 -5.08 21.54
N GLU A 180 -8.13 -4.10 20.68
CA GLU A 180 -8.84 -4.24 19.42
C GLU A 180 -7.86 -3.99 18.28
N LYS A 181 -7.79 -4.89 17.30
CA LYS A 181 -6.97 -4.67 16.11
C LYS A 181 -7.61 -3.56 15.27
N ILE A 182 -6.91 -2.45 15.07
CA ILE A 182 -7.42 -1.30 14.31
C ILE A 182 -6.85 -1.24 12.88
N GLU A 183 -5.68 -1.83 12.67
CA GLU A 183 -5.01 -1.86 11.37
C GLU A 183 -4.28 -3.18 11.17
N GLU A 184 -4.44 -3.75 9.98
CA GLU A 184 -3.69 -4.92 9.52
C GLU A 184 -2.78 -4.48 8.37
N LEU A 185 -1.49 -4.76 8.49
CA LEU A 185 -0.50 -4.33 7.50
C LEU A 185 -0.49 -5.31 6.33
N LYS A 186 -0.68 -4.80 5.12
CA LYS A 186 -0.56 -5.60 3.89
C LYS A 186 0.89 -5.98 3.61
N PHE A 187 1.81 -5.05 3.86
CA PHE A 187 3.24 -5.20 3.75
C PHE A 187 3.86 -5.07 5.14
N HIS A 188 4.31 -6.19 5.70
CA HIS A 188 4.89 -6.21 7.03
C HIS A 188 6.26 -5.50 7.09
N ILE A 189 6.62 -5.04 8.29
CA ILE A 189 7.91 -4.37 8.53
C ILE A 189 8.86 -5.33 9.24
N SER A 190 10.01 -5.61 8.63
CA SER A 190 10.95 -6.58 9.19
C SER A 190 11.75 -5.99 10.35
N PHE A 191 12.14 -6.83 11.33
CA PHE A 191 12.99 -6.39 12.43
C PHE A 191 14.36 -5.85 11.96
N ILE A 192 14.89 -6.37 10.84
CA ILE A 192 16.17 -5.94 10.28
C ILE A 192 16.09 -4.50 9.78
N GLU A 193 15.00 -4.17 9.08
CA GLU A 193 14.71 -2.82 8.59
C GLU A 193 14.61 -1.80 9.74
N LEU A 194 13.85 -2.12 10.79
CA LEU A 194 13.74 -1.26 11.98
C LEU A 194 15.10 -1.05 12.66
N LYS A 195 15.89 -2.11 12.79
CA LYS A 195 17.23 -2.06 13.40
C LYS A 195 18.21 -1.21 12.60
N SER A 196 18.00 -1.07 11.29
CA SER A 196 18.83 -0.25 10.42
C SER A 196 18.52 1.25 10.51
N ASN A 197 17.37 1.63 11.08
CA ASN A 197 16.97 3.02 11.21
C ASN A 197 17.70 3.71 12.40
N PRO A 198 18.47 4.80 12.16
CA PRO A 198 19.22 5.49 13.20
C PRO A 198 18.37 6.03 14.36
N LEU A 199 17.11 6.43 14.10
CA LEU A 199 16.21 7.01 15.10
C LEU A 199 15.70 5.95 16.10
N LEU A 200 15.68 4.68 15.70
CA LEU A 200 15.23 3.56 16.54
C LEU A 200 16.37 2.86 17.28
N LYS A 201 17.62 3.31 17.11
CA LYS A 201 18.82 2.64 17.66
C LYS A 201 18.77 2.48 19.18
N ASN A 202 18.12 3.42 19.87
CA ASN A 202 18.02 3.45 21.33
C ASN A 202 16.72 2.84 21.87
N SER A 203 15.81 2.40 20.99
CA SER A 203 14.51 1.87 21.40
C SER A 203 14.65 0.55 22.14
N GLU A 204 14.00 0.43 23.29
CA GLU A 204 14.04 -0.76 24.17
C GLU A 204 13.77 -2.08 23.42
N PRO A 205 12.68 -2.21 22.61
CA PRO A 205 12.43 -3.41 21.83
C PRO A 205 13.49 -3.71 20.75
N ILE A 206 14.25 -2.71 20.28
CA ILE A 206 15.30 -2.88 19.26
C ILE A 206 16.62 -3.33 19.89
N ILE A 207 16.98 -2.78 21.05
CA ILE A 207 18.18 -3.17 21.80
C ILE A 207 18.01 -4.58 22.39
N ASN A 208 16.87 -4.83 23.03
CA ASN A 208 16.59 -6.09 23.69
C ASN A 208 15.12 -6.50 23.56
N ASN A 209 14.85 -7.37 22.58
CA ASN A 209 13.51 -7.89 22.33
C ASN A 209 13.11 -9.08 23.24
N GLN A 210 13.86 -9.37 24.33
CA GLN A 210 13.52 -10.46 25.25
C GLN A 210 12.45 -10.04 26.27
N GLY A 211 11.19 -10.10 25.85
CA GLY A 211 10.04 -9.71 26.67
C GLY A 211 8.73 -9.86 25.91
N SER A 212 7.63 -9.48 26.56
CA SER A 212 6.29 -9.56 25.96
C SER A 212 5.71 -8.20 25.60
N LEU A 213 5.93 -7.19 26.42
CA LEU A 213 5.44 -5.83 26.20
C LEU A 213 6.58 -4.86 26.52
N PHE A 214 6.78 -3.85 25.67
CA PHE A 214 7.77 -2.80 25.84
C PHE A 214 7.12 -1.44 25.67
N LYS A 215 7.62 -0.44 26.38
CA LYS A 215 7.21 0.96 26.18
C LYS A 215 7.99 1.52 24.99
N VAL A 216 7.29 2.29 24.17
CA VAL A 216 7.84 3.00 23.02
C VAL A 216 7.57 4.48 23.25
N THR A 217 8.53 5.35 22.95
CA THR A 217 8.29 6.80 23.03
C THR A 217 7.40 7.25 21.88
N GLU A 218 6.77 8.42 22.00
CA GLU A 218 5.99 8.99 20.87
C GLU A 218 6.88 9.13 19.62
N GLU A 219 8.11 9.62 19.76
CA GLU A 219 9.05 9.80 18.65
C GLU A 219 9.44 8.47 17.97
N GLU A 220 9.64 7.42 18.74
CA GLU A 220 9.91 6.06 18.21
C GLU A 220 8.67 5.48 17.51
N TYR A 221 7.48 5.68 18.08
CA TYR A 221 6.23 5.25 17.46
C TYR A 221 5.99 5.96 16.13
N GLU A 222 6.15 7.28 16.08
CA GLU A 222 6.00 8.06 14.84
C GLU A 222 7.00 7.60 13.78
N THR A 223 8.25 7.35 14.15
CA THR A 223 9.25 6.77 13.23
C THR A 223 8.79 5.42 12.67
N ILE A 224 8.25 4.54 13.51
CA ILE A 224 7.73 3.24 13.06
C ILE A 224 6.49 3.44 12.17
N ARG A 225 5.60 4.37 12.53
CA ARG A 225 4.39 4.71 11.76
C ARG A 225 4.74 5.21 10.37
N GLU A 226 5.78 6.03 10.22
CA GLU A 226 6.28 6.50 8.93
C GLU A 226 6.73 5.35 8.04
N ILE A 227 7.55 4.42 8.58
CA ILE A 227 8.01 3.24 7.85
C ILE A 227 6.81 2.38 7.41
N ILE A 228 5.82 2.23 8.30
CA ILE A 228 4.57 1.52 7.97
C ILE A 228 3.83 2.22 6.84
N ASP A 229 3.62 3.54 6.92
CA ASP A 229 2.89 4.33 5.93
C ASP A 229 3.57 4.36 4.56
N GLU A 230 4.90 4.36 4.52
CA GLU A 230 5.67 4.28 3.28
C GLU A 230 5.47 2.94 2.57
N LYS A 231 5.44 1.84 3.34
CA LYS A 231 5.22 0.49 2.79
C LYS A 231 3.75 0.12 2.60
N ASN A 232 2.86 0.71 3.37
CA ASN A 232 1.42 0.49 3.35
C ASN A 232 0.72 1.81 3.04
N PRO A 233 0.94 2.41 1.86
CA PRO A 233 0.25 3.64 1.51
C PRO A 233 -1.26 3.37 1.57
N PRO A 234 -2.07 4.30 2.13
CA PRO A 234 -3.52 4.16 2.11
C PRO A 234 -3.95 3.97 0.66
N PRO A 235 -4.92 3.09 0.38
CA PRO A 235 -5.38 2.88 -0.99
C PRO A 235 -5.80 4.24 -1.55
N ILE A 236 -5.10 4.69 -2.58
CA ILE A 236 -5.49 5.85 -3.35
C ILE A 236 -6.84 5.48 -3.98
N ILE A 237 -7.92 6.01 -3.42
CA ILE A 237 -9.25 5.95 -4.04
C ILE A 237 -9.20 6.92 -5.23
N GLU A 238 -8.49 6.53 -6.27
CA GLU A 238 -8.72 7.07 -7.60
C GLU A 238 -10.17 6.75 -7.93
N LYS A 239 -10.93 7.78 -8.29
CA LYS A 239 -12.28 7.59 -8.80
C LYS A 239 -12.15 6.91 -10.15
N ILE A 240 -12.16 5.58 -10.14
CA ILE A 240 -12.02 4.79 -11.37
C ILE A 240 -13.21 5.15 -12.26
N GLU A 241 -12.91 5.74 -13.42
CA GLU A 241 -13.93 6.18 -14.37
C GLU A 241 -14.60 4.93 -14.95
N LYS A 242 -15.94 4.84 -14.86
CA LYS A 242 -16.66 3.73 -15.50
C LYS A 242 -16.44 3.77 -17.00
N TYR A 243 -16.22 2.60 -17.59
CA TYR A 243 -15.97 2.45 -19.02
C TYR A 243 -16.80 1.30 -19.58
N ASN A 244 -17.54 1.56 -20.65
CA ASN A 244 -18.38 0.52 -21.26
C ASN A 244 -18.21 0.49 -22.79
N LYS A 245 -18.84 -0.50 -23.41
CA LYS A 245 -18.82 -0.72 -24.86
C LYS A 245 -19.21 0.52 -25.68
N LYS A 246 -20.18 1.32 -25.21
CA LYS A 246 -20.61 2.53 -25.94
C LYS A 246 -19.52 3.61 -25.92
N ASP A 247 -18.70 3.66 -24.88
CA ASP A 247 -17.58 4.58 -24.79
C ASP A 247 -16.46 4.10 -25.72
N ALA A 248 -16.15 2.80 -25.70
CA ALA A 248 -15.19 2.18 -26.61
C ALA A 248 -15.51 2.44 -28.08
N LEU A 249 -16.76 2.19 -28.51
CA LEU A 249 -17.21 2.36 -29.90
C LEU A 249 -17.22 3.82 -30.38
N LYS A 250 -17.14 4.81 -29.48
CA LYS A 250 -16.93 6.23 -29.86
C LYS A 250 -15.47 6.55 -30.12
N GLU A 251 -14.55 5.82 -29.49
CA GLU A 251 -13.11 6.06 -29.55
C GLU A 251 -12.41 5.23 -30.63
N ILE A 252 -12.91 4.02 -30.92
CA ILE A 252 -12.29 3.08 -31.86
C ILE A 252 -13.06 3.01 -33.17
N PHE A 253 -12.37 2.63 -34.25
CA PHE A 253 -12.94 2.56 -35.60
C PHE A 253 -13.69 1.25 -35.91
N PHE A 254 -13.75 0.31 -34.97
CA PHE A 254 -14.46 -0.95 -35.15
C PHE A 254 -15.97 -0.76 -35.11
N ASN A 255 -16.67 -1.56 -35.92
CA ASN A 255 -18.11 -1.68 -35.76
C ASN A 255 -18.45 -2.58 -34.55
N GLU A 256 -19.73 -2.55 -34.15
CA GLU A 256 -20.20 -3.28 -32.98
C GLU A 256 -19.92 -4.79 -33.05
N LYS A 257 -20.11 -5.38 -34.23
CA LYS A 257 -19.92 -6.81 -34.47
C LYS A 257 -18.45 -7.22 -34.35
N GLU A 258 -17.53 -6.45 -34.96
CA GLU A 258 -16.09 -6.69 -34.86
C GLU A 258 -15.61 -6.61 -33.42
N PHE A 259 -16.10 -5.61 -32.67
CA PHE A 259 -15.76 -5.46 -31.26
C PHE A 259 -16.23 -6.65 -30.41
N ASP A 260 -17.46 -7.12 -30.64
CA ASP A 260 -18.02 -8.29 -29.95
C ASP A 260 -17.26 -9.56 -30.31
N GLU A 261 -16.86 -9.75 -31.57
CA GLU A 261 -16.04 -10.89 -31.98
C GLU A 261 -14.69 -10.92 -31.25
N ILE A 262 -14.01 -9.77 -31.17
CA ILE A 262 -12.70 -9.67 -30.51
C ILE A 262 -12.83 -9.90 -28.99
N THR A 263 -13.80 -9.26 -28.35
CA THR A 263 -14.01 -9.39 -26.90
C THR A 263 -14.41 -10.82 -26.52
N ASN A 264 -15.35 -11.43 -27.24
CA ASN A 264 -15.74 -12.83 -27.02
C ASN A 264 -14.57 -13.79 -27.25
N LEU A 265 -13.74 -13.55 -28.28
CA LEU A 265 -12.55 -14.36 -28.52
C LEU A 265 -11.55 -14.23 -27.37
N LEU A 266 -11.33 -13.03 -26.84
CA LEU A 266 -10.46 -12.80 -25.69
C LEU A 266 -11.02 -13.43 -24.42
N GLU A 267 -12.33 -13.36 -24.19
CA GLU A 267 -12.97 -14.01 -23.04
C GLU A 267 -12.79 -15.53 -23.07
N TYR A 268 -12.93 -16.14 -24.24
CA TYR A 268 -12.81 -17.58 -24.43
C TYR A 268 -11.35 -18.06 -24.45
N LYS A 269 -10.48 -17.44 -25.27
CA LYS A 269 -9.09 -17.88 -25.45
C LYS A 269 -8.13 -17.33 -24.41
N LYS A 270 -8.52 -16.31 -23.64
CA LYS A 270 -7.69 -15.55 -22.69
C LYS A 270 -6.47 -14.86 -23.29
N ASN A 271 -6.23 -15.02 -24.59
CA ASN A 271 -5.07 -14.52 -25.31
C ASN A 271 -5.49 -14.15 -26.72
N ILE A 272 -5.13 -12.95 -27.18
CA ILE A 272 -5.30 -12.53 -28.57
C ILE A 272 -4.07 -11.77 -29.06
N ILE A 273 -3.90 -11.74 -30.38
CA ILE A 273 -2.93 -10.86 -31.05
C ILE A 273 -3.71 -9.93 -32.00
N LEU A 274 -3.61 -8.62 -31.75
CA LEU A 274 -4.10 -7.60 -32.66
C LEU A 274 -3.02 -7.30 -33.69
N GLN A 275 -3.24 -7.72 -34.94
CA GLN A 275 -2.31 -7.52 -36.04
C GLN A 275 -2.81 -6.48 -37.04
N GLY A 276 -1.90 -5.66 -37.57
CA GLY A 276 -2.24 -4.69 -38.60
C GLY A 276 -1.09 -3.73 -38.95
N PRO A 277 -1.29 -2.83 -39.93
CA PRO A 277 -0.30 -1.83 -40.30
C PRO A 277 0.15 -0.95 -39.11
N PRO A 278 1.35 -0.36 -39.15
CA PRO A 278 1.76 0.62 -38.14
C PRO A 278 0.82 1.83 -38.16
N GLY A 279 0.61 2.47 -37.01
CA GLY A 279 -0.18 3.70 -36.90
C GLY A 279 -1.71 3.53 -36.87
N VAL A 280 -2.26 2.31 -36.93
CA VAL A 280 -3.73 2.07 -36.86
C VAL A 280 -4.29 2.02 -35.43
N GLY A 281 -3.50 2.39 -34.43
CA GLY A 281 -3.96 2.46 -33.03
C GLY A 281 -4.17 1.12 -32.33
N LYS A 282 -3.48 0.03 -32.73
CA LYS A 282 -3.65 -1.30 -32.10
C LYS A 282 -3.48 -1.28 -30.59
N THR A 283 -2.44 -0.61 -30.10
CA THR A 283 -2.14 -0.44 -28.68
C THR A 283 -3.22 0.37 -27.97
N PHE A 284 -3.74 1.40 -28.64
CA PHE A 284 -4.87 2.18 -28.16
C PHE A 284 -6.12 1.29 -28.00
N ILE A 285 -6.44 0.49 -29.01
CA ILE A 285 -7.59 -0.43 -29.02
C ILE A 285 -7.44 -1.50 -27.93
N ALA A 286 -6.25 -2.11 -27.77
CA ALA A 286 -5.98 -3.12 -26.75
C ALA A 286 -6.38 -2.64 -25.34
N LYS A 287 -6.01 -1.40 -24.99
CA LYS A 287 -6.35 -0.81 -23.68
C LYS A 287 -7.85 -0.58 -23.52
N ARG A 288 -8.57 -0.18 -24.59
CA ARG A 288 -10.03 0.03 -24.56
C ARG A 288 -10.81 -1.27 -24.42
N ILE A 289 -10.34 -2.33 -25.08
CA ILE A 289 -10.90 -3.68 -24.91
C ILE A 289 -10.77 -4.10 -23.44
N ALA A 290 -9.59 -3.94 -22.84
CA ALA A 290 -9.35 -4.26 -21.43
C ALA A 290 -10.29 -3.46 -20.50
N TYR A 291 -10.33 -2.13 -20.63
CA TYR A 291 -11.24 -1.29 -19.83
C TYR A 291 -12.71 -1.68 -19.99
N THR A 292 -13.13 -2.05 -21.20
CA THR A 292 -14.53 -2.44 -21.44
C THR A 292 -14.88 -3.72 -20.71
N ILE A 293 -13.96 -4.70 -20.70
CA ILE A 293 -14.16 -5.97 -19.99
C ILE A 293 -14.08 -5.78 -18.47
N LEU A 294 -13.25 -4.84 -17.99
CA LEU A 294 -13.19 -4.43 -16.59
C LEU A 294 -14.45 -3.65 -16.15
N GLY A 295 -15.09 -2.93 -17.08
CA GLY A 295 -16.20 -2.01 -16.79
C GLY A 295 -15.73 -0.64 -16.29
N GLU A 296 -14.42 -0.41 -16.24
CA GLU A 296 -13.79 0.74 -15.60
C GLU A 296 -12.38 1.00 -16.17
N LYS A 297 -11.92 2.25 -16.13
CA LYS A 297 -10.56 2.66 -16.50
C LYS A 297 -9.59 2.44 -15.34
N ASP A 298 -9.40 1.19 -14.94
CA ASP A 298 -8.46 0.83 -13.87
C ASP A 298 -7.10 0.39 -14.44
N ASP A 299 -6.15 1.31 -14.44
CA ASP A 299 -4.77 1.02 -14.87
C ASP A 299 -4.02 0.10 -13.91
N LYS A 300 -4.47 -0.08 -12.66
CA LYS A 300 -3.82 -1.00 -11.70
C LYS A 300 -4.05 -2.47 -12.05
N LYS A 301 -5.09 -2.75 -12.84
CA LYS A 301 -5.41 -4.09 -13.35
C LYS A 301 -4.81 -4.35 -14.74
N ILE A 302 -4.07 -3.38 -15.29
CA ILE A 302 -3.48 -3.48 -16.62
C ILE A 302 -1.98 -3.21 -16.55
N GLU A 303 -1.18 -4.22 -16.88
CA GLU A 303 0.26 -4.02 -17.11
C GLU A 303 0.52 -3.94 -18.61
N MET A 304 1.30 -2.96 -19.05
CA MET A 304 1.59 -2.75 -20.46
C MET A 304 3.09 -2.54 -20.68
N ILE A 305 3.67 -3.42 -21.49
CA ILE A 305 5.09 -3.38 -21.87
C ILE A 305 5.24 -3.39 -23.38
N GLN A 306 6.45 -3.12 -23.87
CA GLN A 306 6.81 -3.25 -25.27
C GLN A 306 7.99 -4.20 -25.41
N PHE A 307 7.91 -5.17 -26.32
CA PHE A 307 9.03 -6.05 -26.61
C PHE A 307 10.02 -5.39 -27.58
N HIS A 308 11.30 -5.72 -27.36
CA HIS A 308 12.41 -5.33 -28.21
C HIS A 308 13.39 -6.50 -28.36
N GLN A 309 14.31 -6.43 -29.30
CA GLN A 309 15.21 -7.55 -29.63
C GLN A 309 16.06 -8.04 -28.46
N SER A 310 16.41 -7.16 -27.52
CA SER A 310 17.19 -7.51 -26.32
C SER A 310 16.34 -7.94 -25.13
N TYR A 311 15.01 -8.09 -25.29
CA TYR A 311 14.13 -8.48 -24.18
C TYR A 311 14.32 -9.97 -23.88
N SER A 312 14.48 -10.31 -22.60
CA SER A 312 14.92 -11.64 -22.17
C SER A 312 13.94 -12.32 -21.20
N TYR A 313 14.14 -13.62 -20.97
CA TYR A 313 13.41 -14.37 -19.95
C TYR A 313 13.66 -13.79 -18.55
N GLU A 314 14.90 -13.38 -18.30
CA GLU A 314 15.34 -12.83 -17.01
C GLU A 314 14.68 -11.49 -16.66
N ASP A 315 14.20 -10.74 -17.67
CA ASP A 315 13.42 -9.52 -17.47
C ASP A 315 11.92 -9.80 -17.34
N PHE A 316 11.43 -10.86 -17.98
CA PHE A 316 10.01 -11.16 -18.11
C PHE A 316 9.48 -12.04 -16.98
N ILE A 317 10.17 -13.15 -16.69
CA ILE A 317 9.75 -14.17 -15.73
C ILE A 317 10.58 -14.06 -14.46
N GLN A 318 11.87 -14.39 -14.52
CA GLN A 318 12.73 -14.40 -13.33
C GLN A 318 14.21 -14.52 -13.75
N GLY A 319 15.12 -13.89 -13.01
CA GLY A 319 16.55 -14.06 -13.26
C GLY A 319 17.44 -13.50 -12.18
N TYR A 320 18.73 -13.86 -12.23
CA TYR A 320 19.71 -13.29 -11.32
C TYR A 320 20.05 -11.85 -11.70
N ARG A 321 20.11 -10.97 -10.70
CA ARG A 321 20.54 -9.58 -10.82
C ARG A 321 21.58 -9.26 -9.74
N PRO A 322 22.57 -8.40 -10.03
CA PRO A 322 23.53 -7.98 -9.03
C PRO A 322 22.85 -7.03 -8.02
N SER A 323 23.02 -7.32 -6.75
CA SER A 323 22.62 -6.45 -5.64
C SER A 323 23.64 -5.32 -5.43
N ALA A 324 23.25 -4.27 -4.70
CA ALA A 324 24.15 -3.17 -4.33
C ALA A 324 25.39 -3.62 -3.53
N THR A 325 25.35 -4.82 -2.94
CA THR A 325 26.47 -5.42 -2.19
C THR A 325 27.40 -6.27 -3.05
N GLY A 326 27.13 -6.42 -4.35
CA GLY A 326 27.92 -7.21 -5.29
C GLY A 326 27.54 -8.70 -5.35
N ASN A 327 26.63 -9.16 -4.49
CA ASN A 327 26.07 -10.52 -4.56
C ASN A 327 24.97 -10.61 -5.62
N PHE A 328 24.73 -11.79 -6.18
CA PHE A 328 23.59 -12.03 -7.07
C PHE A 328 22.35 -12.43 -6.27
N GLU A 329 21.21 -11.81 -6.58
CA GLU A 329 19.90 -12.15 -6.03
C GLU A 329 18.94 -12.52 -7.15
N ILE A 330 18.03 -13.44 -6.87
CA ILE A 330 16.95 -13.77 -7.80
C ILE A 330 15.95 -12.63 -7.75
N LYS A 331 15.66 -12.05 -8.92
CA LYS A 331 14.65 -11.01 -9.08
C LYS A 331 13.55 -11.53 -9.99
N ASN A 332 12.31 -11.28 -9.60
CA ASN A 332 11.16 -11.55 -10.45
C ASN A 332 11.09 -10.53 -11.59
N GLY A 333 10.65 -11.02 -12.74
CA GLY A 333 10.34 -10.21 -13.90
C GLY A 333 8.91 -9.66 -13.84
N VAL A 334 8.62 -8.76 -14.77
CA VAL A 334 7.34 -8.02 -14.81
C VAL A 334 6.12 -8.93 -14.91
N PHE A 335 6.18 -10.00 -15.70
CA PHE A 335 5.05 -10.91 -15.88
C PHE A 335 4.85 -11.83 -14.69
N TYR A 336 5.93 -12.23 -14.01
CA TYR A 336 5.85 -12.99 -12.77
C TYR A 336 5.15 -12.18 -11.68
N ASP A 337 5.62 -10.95 -11.43
CA ASP A 337 5.05 -10.11 -10.38
C ASP A 337 3.58 -9.72 -10.69
N PHE A 338 3.26 -9.54 -11.97
CA PHE A 338 1.88 -9.35 -12.43
C PHE A 338 0.99 -10.57 -12.14
N CYS A 339 1.42 -11.78 -12.52
CA CYS A 339 0.68 -13.01 -12.26
C CYS A 339 0.53 -13.26 -10.75
N LYS A 340 1.58 -13.02 -9.97
CA LYS A 340 1.54 -13.13 -8.52
C LYS A 340 0.51 -12.16 -7.93
N SER A 341 0.50 -10.91 -8.38
CA SER A 341 -0.48 -9.91 -7.94
C SER A 341 -1.92 -10.32 -8.28
N ALA A 342 -2.16 -10.76 -9.52
CA ALA A 342 -3.47 -11.24 -9.97
C ALA A 342 -3.95 -12.50 -9.21
N SER A 343 -3.03 -13.34 -8.73
CA SER A 343 -3.36 -14.55 -7.96
C SER A 343 -3.95 -14.25 -6.58
N TYR A 344 -3.70 -13.06 -6.03
CA TYR A 344 -4.29 -12.61 -4.76
C TYR A 344 -5.70 -12.02 -4.91
N ASP A 345 -6.16 -11.80 -6.14
CA ASP A 345 -7.46 -11.19 -6.46
C ASP A 345 -8.13 -11.92 -7.63
N LEU A 346 -8.57 -13.15 -7.38
CA LEU A 346 -9.20 -14.01 -8.39
C LEU A 346 -10.61 -13.56 -8.80
N GLU A 347 -11.23 -12.65 -8.05
CA GLU A 347 -12.57 -12.11 -8.35
C GLU A 347 -12.53 -11.07 -9.47
N ASN A 348 -11.39 -10.40 -9.65
CA ASN A 348 -11.20 -9.39 -10.69
C ASN A 348 -10.36 -9.93 -11.86
N LYS A 349 -10.61 -9.36 -13.05
CA LYS A 349 -9.84 -9.67 -14.26
C LYS A 349 -8.59 -8.78 -14.32
N TYR A 350 -7.50 -9.30 -14.87
CA TYR A 350 -6.22 -8.62 -15.02
C TYR A 350 -5.73 -8.73 -16.46
N PHE A 351 -5.23 -7.65 -17.06
CA PHE A 351 -4.79 -7.62 -18.45
C PHE A 351 -3.29 -7.34 -18.57
N PHE A 352 -2.59 -8.19 -19.31
CA PHE A 352 -1.20 -8.01 -19.67
C PHE A 352 -1.10 -7.70 -21.16
N ILE A 353 -0.68 -6.49 -21.49
CA ILE A 353 -0.60 -5.98 -22.87
C ILE A 353 0.86 -5.92 -23.29
N VAL A 354 1.18 -6.56 -24.41
CA VAL A 354 2.53 -6.54 -25.00
C VAL A 354 2.48 -5.87 -26.36
N ASP A 355 3.07 -4.67 -26.42
CA ASP A 355 3.26 -3.96 -27.67
C ASP A 355 4.44 -4.54 -28.46
N GLU A 356 4.32 -4.53 -29.78
CA GLU A 356 5.32 -5.05 -30.72
C GLU A 356 5.82 -6.46 -30.36
N ILE A 357 4.87 -7.35 -30.04
CA ILE A 357 5.15 -8.71 -29.55
C ILE A 357 6.09 -9.50 -30.46
N ASN A 358 6.04 -9.25 -31.76
CA ASN A 358 6.89 -9.90 -32.76
C ASN A 358 8.35 -9.43 -32.76
N ARG A 359 8.74 -8.43 -31.95
CA ARG A 359 10.14 -7.98 -31.85
C ARG A 359 10.98 -8.76 -30.83
N GLY A 360 10.32 -9.48 -29.94
CA GLY A 360 10.95 -10.41 -29.01
C GLY A 360 10.99 -11.84 -29.54
N ASN A 361 11.95 -12.63 -29.09
CA ASN A 361 11.90 -14.09 -29.31
C ASN A 361 10.95 -14.70 -28.27
N LEU A 362 9.69 -14.91 -28.64
CA LEU A 362 8.64 -15.35 -27.72
C LEU A 362 8.97 -16.67 -27.03
N SER A 363 9.47 -17.65 -27.77
CA SER A 363 9.87 -18.96 -27.24
C SER A 363 10.92 -18.83 -26.16
N LYS A 364 11.91 -17.94 -26.34
CA LYS A 364 12.93 -17.66 -25.32
C LYS A 364 12.40 -16.84 -24.15
N ILE A 365 11.57 -15.83 -24.41
CA ILE A 365 11.07 -14.90 -23.38
C ILE A 365 10.11 -15.60 -22.42
N PHE A 366 9.16 -16.38 -22.94
CA PHE A 366 8.20 -17.09 -22.09
C PHE A 366 8.78 -18.35 -21.46
N GLY A 367 9.72 -19.03 -22.12
CA GLY A 367 10.33 -20.25 -21.61
C GLY A 367 9.29 -21.30 -21.25
N GLU A 368 9.37 -21.82 -20.02
CA GLU A 368 8.44 -22.79 -19.43
C GLU A 368 7.00 -22.29 -19.30
N THR A 369 6.79 -20.97 -19.26
CA THR A 369 5.43 -20.38 -19.12
C THR A 369 4.66 -20.34 -20.43
N MET A 370 5.31 -20.63 -21.56
CA MET A 370 4.68 -20.66 -22.89
C MET A 370 3.48 -21.61 -22.92
N MET A 371 3.58 -22.77 -22.27
CA MET A 371 2.48 -23.73 -22.18
C MET A 371 1.33 -23.22 -21.31
N LEU A 372 1.64 -22.50 -20.22
CA LEU A 372 0.66 -22.02 -19.24
C LEU A 372 -0.19 -20.87 -19.78
N ILE A 373 0.23 -20.25 -20.88
CA ILE A 373 -0.51 -19.14 -21.47
C ILE A 373 -1.86 -19.62 -22.00
N GLU A 374 -1.96 -20.87 -22.44
CA GLU A 374 -3.18 -21.50 -22.96
C GLU A 374 -4.29 -21.50 -21.89
N SER A 375 -5.51 -21.16 -22.29
CA SER A 375 -6.63 -20.93 -21.37
C SER A 375 -6.97 -22.13 -20.48
N ASP A 376 -6.77 -23.35 -20.97
CA ASP A 376 -7.06 -24.62 -20.30
C ASP A 376 -5.89 -25.17 -19.47
N LYS A 377 -4.75 -24.47 -19.46
CA LYS A 377 -3.53 -24.86 -18.72
C LYS A 377 -3.13 -23.83 -17.66
N ARG A 378 -4.11 -23.04 -17.22
CA ARG A 378 -3.98 -22.03 -16.17
C ARG A 378 -4.45 -22.56 -14.83
N GLY A 379 -4.02 -21.90 -13.76
CA GLY A 379 -4.35 -22.31 -12.39
C GLY A 379 -3.33 -23.26 -11.77
N GLN A 380 -3.52 -23.53 -10.49
CA GLN A 380 -2.53 -24.18 -9.63
C GLN A 380 -2.21 -25.62 -10.04
N ASP A 381 -3.18 -26.32 -10.64
CA ASP A 381 -3.04 -27.71 -11.10
C ASP A 381 -2.00 -27.87 -12.22
N PHE A 382 -1.77 -26.81 -12.99
CA PHE A 382 -0.78 -26.78 -14.07
C PHE A 382 0.54 -26.13 -13.66
N SER A 383 0.75 -25.90 -12.37
CA SER A 383 1.95 -25.23 -11.87
C SER A 383 3.25 -25.98 -12.22
N VAL A 384 4.24 -25.24 -12.72
CA VAL A 384 5.55 -25.74 -13.13
C VAL A 384 6.67 -25.13 -12.28
N PRO A 385 7.74 -25.87 -11.97
CA PRO A 385 8.94 -25.26 -11.40
C PRO A 385 9.60 -24.35 -12.44
N LEU A 386 10.09 -23.18 -12.01
CA LEU A 386 10.87 -22.30 -12.87
C LEU A 386 12.34 -22.70 -12.90
N ILE A 387 13.09 -22.22 -13.89
CA ILE A 387 14.53 -22.49 -14.03
C ILE A 387 15.32 -22.09 -12.78
N TYR A 388 14.94 -21.00 -12.12
CA TYR A 388 15.61 -20.46 -10.94
C TYR A 388 14.98 -20.90 -9.61
N SER A 389 13.97 -21.77 -9.62
CA SER A 389 13.33 -22.27 -8.39
C SER A 389 14.31 -23.08 -7.54
N GLU A 390 14.52 -22.66 -6.29
CA GLU A 390 15.44 -23.34 -5.37
C GLU A 390 14.89 -24.69 -4.86
N THR A 391 13.56 -24.85 -4.86
CA THR A 391 12.89 -26.05 -4.36
C THR A 391 11.81 -26.53 -5.32
N LYS A 392 11.54 -27.83 -5.33
CA LYS A 392 10.43 -28.43 -6.11
C LYS A 392 9.04 -27.98 -5.66
N ALA A 393 8.93 -27.36 -4.47
CA ALA A 393 7.69 -26.82 -3.94
C ALA A 393 7.41 -25.41 -4.46
N ASP A 394 8.44 -24.69 -4.90
CA ASP A 394 8.31 -23.36 -5.47
C ASP A 394 7.95 -23.49 -6.95
N LYS A 395 6.67 -23.31 -7.26
CA LYS A 395 6.12 -23.46 -8.60
C LYS A 395 5.38 -22.21 -9.01
N PHE A 396 5.41 -21.93 -10.30
CA PHE A 396 4.70 -20.85 -10.93
C PHE A 396 3.51 -21.38 -11.72
N PHE A 397 2.42 -20.61 -11.74
CA PHE A 397 1.29 -20.81 -12.63
C PHE A 397 0.73 -19.46 -13.07
N ILE A 398 0.08 -19.42 -14.23
CA ILE A 398 -0.65 -18.25 -14.69
C ILE A 398 -2.09 -18.35 -14.15
N PRO A 399 -2.59 -17.34 -13.40
CA PRO A 399 -3.97 -17.33 -12.91
C PRO A 399 -5.03 -17.29 -14.02
N GLU A 400 -6.20 -17.88 -13.76
CA GLU A 400 -7.31 -17.94 -14.73
C GLU A 400 -7.92 -16.58 -15.07
N ASN A 401 -7.77 -15.60 -14.18
CA ASN A 401 -8.25 -14.23 -14.30
C ASN A 401 -7.30 -13.30 -15.07
N VAL A 402 -6.12 -13.78 -15.49
CA VAL A 402 -5.21 -13.03 -16.37
C VAL A 402 -5.72 -13.07 -17.82
N TYR A 403 -5.47 -12.03 -18.59
CA TYR A 403 -5.80 -11.92 -20.01
C TYR A 403 -4.61 -11.32 -20.73
N PHE A 404 -4.24 -11.88 -21.87
CA PHE A 404 -3.06 -11.44 -22.61
C PHE A 404 -3.47 -10.82 -23.95
N ILE A 405 -2.96 -9.62 -24.26
CA ILE A 405 -3.21 -8.95 -25.53
C ILE A 405 -1.86 -8.55 -26.14
N GLY A 406 -1.46 -9.23 -27.21
CA GLY A 406 -0.32 -8.82 -28.02
C GLY A 406 -0.74 -7.85 -29.12
N THR A 407 0.08 -6.88 -29.47
CA THR A 407 -0.07 -6.13 -30.73
C THR A 407 1.12 -6.41 -31.65
N MET A 408 0.83 -6.56 -32.94
CA MET A 408 1.83 -6.93 -33.93
C MET A 408 1.74 -6.02 -35.17
N ASN A 409 2.90 -5.48 -35.58
CA ASN A 409 3.02 -4.77 -36.84
C ASN A 409 3.23 -5.77 -37.98
N THR A 410 2.34 -5.76 -38.97
CA THR A 410 2.45 -6.67 -40.14
C THR A 410 3.56 -6.27 -41.13
N ALA A 411 4.09 -5.04 -41.01
CA ALA A 411 5.19 -4.55 -41.84
C ALA A 411 6.55 -5.13 -41.42
N ASP A 412 6.68 -5.61 -40.18
CA ASP A 412 7.92 -6.18 -39.63
C ASP A 412 8.10 -7.62 -40.15
N ARG A 413 8.42 -7.76 -41.44
CA ARG A 413 8.65 -9.05 -42.11
C ARG A 413 9.95 -9.77 -41.68
N SER A 414 10.85 -9.07 -40.99
CA SER A 414 12.19 -9.57 -40.62
C SER A 414 12.25 -10.46 -39.38
N ILE A 415 11.12 -10.65 -38.68
CA ILE A 415 11.05 -11.44 -37.44
C ILE A 415 9.95 -12.52 -37.53
N ALA A 416 9.63 -12.93 -38.76
CA ALA A 416 8.68 -13.99 -39.01
C ALA A 416 9.27 -15.36 -38.62
N ILE A 417 8.70 -15.93 -37.55
CA ILE A 417 8.60 -17.36 -37.24
C ILE A 417 9.92 -18.06 -36.89
N VAL A 418 10.16 -18.22 -35.57
CA VAL A 418 10.64 -19.50 -34.99
C VAL A 418 9.86 -19.78 -33.71
#